data_AF-A0AAN7MMZ3-F1
#
_entry.id   AF-A0AAN7MMZ3-F1
#
_cell.length_a   1.000
_cell.length_b   1.000
_cell.length_c   1.000
_cell.angle_alpha   90.00
_cell.angle_beta   90.00
_cell.angle_gamma   90.00
#
_symmetry.space_group_name_H-M   'P 1'
#
loop_
_entity.id
_entity.type
_entity.pdbx_description
1 polymer ?
#
loop_
_entity_poly.entity_id
_entity_poly.type
_entity_poly.pdbx_seq_one_letter_code
_entity_poly.pdbx_strand_id
1 'polypeptide(L)'
;MANYTPKNILITGAAGFIASHVANRLVRSYPEYKIVVLDKLDYCSNLKNLIPSQSSSNFKFVKGDIGSADLVNYLLITESIDTIMHFAAQTHVDNSFGNSFEFTKNNIYGTHVLLEACKVTGQIRRFIHVSTDEVYGETDEDAVVGNHEASQLLPTNPYSATKAGAEMLVMAYGRSYGLPVITTRGNNVYGPNQFPEKLIPKFILLAMRGKPLPIHGDGSNVRSYLYCEDVAEAFEVILHKGEVGHVYNIGTKKERRVIDVAKDICKLFSMDSEASIKFVENRPFNDQRYFLDDQKLKNLGWSERTIWEEGLKKTMDWYTKNPDWWGDVSGALLPHPRMLMMPGGIERHFDGSEEGQSPSFSSGSNQTHMVIPPSRGSSSPLKPSLKFLIYGRTGWIGGLLGQLCEKQGIPFEYGKGRLEYRSQLVADIQSVKPTHVFNAAGVTGRPNVDWCESHKTETIRTNVAGTLTLADVCREHGLLMMNFATGCIFEYDGQHLEGSGIGFVEDDKPNFIGSFYSKTKAMVQEFLIVTALPYK
;
A
#
# COMPACT_ATOMS: atom_id res chain seq x y z
N MET A 1 -30.52 17.95 -4.20
CA MET A 1 -29.56 17.96 -3.08
C MET A 1 -28.85 19.29 -3.11
N ALA A 2 -28.64 19.97 -1.98
CA ALA A 2 -27.89 21.22 -1.96
C ALA A 2 -26.45 20.97 -2.43
N ASN A 3 -25.93 21.80 -3.32
CA ASN A 3 -24.52 21.71 -3.75
C ASN A 3 -23.62 21.96 -2.53
N TYR A 4 -22.66 21.06 -2.30
CA TYR A 4 -21.66 21.24 -1.26
C TYR A 4 -20.62 22.27 -1.73
N THR A 5 -20.37 23.29 -0.91
CA THR A 5 -19.34 24.30 -1.16
C THR A 5 -18.28 24.21 -0.07
N PRO A 6 -17.05 23.75 -0.39
CA PRO A 6 -15.91 23.79 0.53
C PRO A 6 -15.57 25.22 0.94
N LYS A 7 -14.93 25.42 2.10
CA LYS A 7 -14.30 26.72 2.44
C LYS A 7 -12.82 26.56 2.75
N ASN A 8 -12.49 25.66 3.66
CA ASN A 8 -11.12 25.42 4.11
C ASN A 8 -10.73 23.96 3.84
N ILE A 9 -9.86 23.76 2.85
CA ILE A 9 -9.48 22.44 2.35
C ILE A 9 -8.06 22.10 2.79
N LEU A 10 -7.91 20.97 3.47
CA LEU A 10 -6.61 20.35 3.73
C LEU A 10 -6.29 19.33 2.63
N ILE A 11 -5.21 19.54 1.88
CA ILE A 11 -4.70 18.58 0.89
C ILE A 11 -3.39 17.98 1.41
N THR A 12 -3.41 16.70 1.76
CA THR A 12 -2.18 16.01 2.21
C THR A 12 -1.41 15.48 1.00
N GLY A 13 -0.07 15.47 1.04
CA GLY A 13 0.78 14.94 -0.03
C GLY A 13 0.92 15.87 -1.24
N ALA A 14 0.59 17.15 -1.10
CA ALA A 14 0.49 18.09 -2.22
C ALA A 14 1.82 18.49 -2.86
N ALA A 15 2.97 18.19 -2.25
CA ALA A 15 4.26 18.35 -2.92
C ALA A 15 4.59 17.14 -3.83
N GLY A 16 3.80 16.06 -3.77
CA GLY A 16 3.86 14.95 -4.72
C GLY A 16 3.13 15.25 -6.03
N PHE A 17 3.12 14.26 -6.93
CA PHE A 17 2.65 14.39 -8.32
C PHE A 17 1.16 14.80 -8.44
N ILE A 18 0.22 13.89 -8.16
CA ILE A 18 -1.22 14.13 -8.46
C ILE A 18 -1.76 15.30 -7.64
N ALA A 19 -1.43 15.32 -6.35
CA ALA A 19 -1.97 16.28 -5.41
C ALA A 19 -1.51 17.72 -5.68
N SER A 20 -0.32 17.93 -6.27
CA SER A 20 0.09 19.28 -6.68
C SER A 20 -0.77 19.83 -7.82
N HIS A 21 -1.15 18.98 -8.79
CA HIS A 21 -2.07 19.39 -9.86
C HIS A 21 -3.44 19.76 -9.30
N VAL A 22 -3.97 18.96 -8.37
CA VAL A 22 -5.23 19.25 -7.68
C VAL A 22 -5.13 20.56 -6.87
N ALA A 23 -4.10 20.73 -6.06
CA ALA A 23 -3.91 21.94 -5.26
C ALA A 23 -3.79 23.20 -6.14
N ASN A 24 -2.92 23.18 -7.16
CA ASN A 24 -2.74 24.31 -8.07
C ASN A 24 -4.01 24.66 -8.83
N ARG A 25 -4.79 23.65 -9.21
CA ARG A 25 -6.07 23.84 -9.88
C ARG A 25 -7.09 24.49 -8.94
N LEU A 26 -7.25 23.99 -7.71
CA LEU A 26 -8.22 24.53 -6.77
C LEU A 26 -7.86 25.96 -6.31
N VAL A 27 -6.58 26.23 -6.04
CA VAL A 27 -6.10 27.58 -5.68
C VAL A 27 -6.43 28.60 -6.78
N ARG A 28 -6.21 28.23 -8.04
CA ARG A 28 -6.44 29.11 -9.20
C ARG A 28 -7.92 29.28 -9.52
N SER A 29 -8.70 28.21 -9.46
CA SER A 29 -10.10 28.21 -9.90
C SER A 29 -11.06 28.75 -8.83
N TYR A 30 -10.69 28.67 -7.54
CA TYR A 30 -11.54 29.06 -6.41
C TYR A 30 -10.78 29.97 -5.43
N PRO A 31 -10.62 31.27 -5.76
CA PRO A 31 -9.93 32.24 -4.91
C PRO A 31 -10.55 32.38 -3.51
N GLU A 32 -11.82 32.02 -3.35
CA GLU A 32 -12.55 32.04 -2.09
C GLU A 32 -12.26 30.83 -1.18
N TYR A 33 -11.68 29.75 -1.72
CA TYR A 33 -11.28 28.59 -0.92
C TYR A 33 -9.91 28.82 -0.33
N LYS A 34 -9.77 28.56 0.96
CA LYS A 34 -8.47 28.45 1.62
C LYS A 34 -7.94 27.04 1.44
N ILE A 35 -6.80 26.92 0.76
CA ILE A 35 -6.11 25.66 0.50
C ILE A 35 -4.89 25.57 1.41
N VAL A 36 -4.95 24.66 2.39
CA VAL A 36 -3.82 24.31 3.24
C VAL A 36 -3.28 22.99 2.75
N VAL A 37 -1.98 22.92 2.49
CA VAL A 37 -1.32 21.68 2.07
C VAL A 37 -0.39 21.16 3.16
N LEU A 38 -0.41 19.85 3.40
CA LEU A 38 0.43 19.17 4.38
C LEU A 38 1.28 18.11 3.69
N ASP A 39 2.60 18.23 3.75
CA ASP A 39 3.52 17.27 3.14
C ASP A 39 4.77 17.10 4.00
N LYS A 40 5.25 15.87 4.15
CA LYS A 40 6.48 15.58 4.90
C LYS A 40 7.76 15.85 4.10
N LEU A 41 7.62 16.10 2.80
CA LEU A 41 8.69 16.25 1.81
C LEU A 41 9.55 14.99 1.71
N ASP A 42 8.91 13.87 1.36
CA ASP A 42 9.59 12.60 1.10
C ASP A 42 10.36 12.63 -0.23
N TYR A 43 11.07 11.54 -0.56
CA TYR A 43 11.93 11.45 -1.74
C TYR A 43 11.23 11.77 -3.07
N CYS A 44 9.93 11.49 -3.18
CA CYS A 44 9.11 11.75 -4.37
C CYS A 44 8.28 13.04 -4.27
N SER A 45 8.58 13.91 -3.30
CA SER A 45 7.95 15.22 -3.11
C SER A 45 8.90 16.35 -3.55
N ASN A 46 8.35 17.41 -4.14
CA ASN A 46 9.12 18.58 -4.54
C ASN A 46 8.30 19.86 -4.44
N LEU A 47 8.78 20.83 -3.65
CA LEU A 47 8.11 22.13 -3.49
C LEU A 47 7.97 22.89 -4.80
N LYS A 48 8.83 22.63 -5.80
CA LYS A 48 8.71 23.23 -7.13
C LYS A 48 7.35 22.95 -7.77
N ASN A 49 6.73 21.81 -7.44
CA ASN A 49 5.40 21.42 -7.92
C ASN A 49 4.29 22.40 -7.49
N LEU A 50 4.53 23.19 -6.42
CA LEU A 50 3.58 24.13 -5.83
C LEU A 50 3.91 25.61 -6.15
N ILE A 51 4.96 25.88 -6.94
CA ILE A 51 5.31 27.23 -7.39
C ILE A 51 4.10 27.99 -7.98
N PRO A 52 3.23 27.37 -8.81
CA PRO A 52 2.08 28.09 -9.37
C PRO A 52 1.11 28.67 -8.34
N SER A 53 1.13 28.18 -7.09
CA SER A 53 0.25 28.61 -6.01
C SER A 53 0.96 29.31 -4.86
N GLN A 54 2.30 29.33 -4.85
CA GLN A 54 3.10 29.77 -3.70
C GLN A 54 2.81 31.20 -3.26
N SER A 55 2.51 32.10 -4.20
CA SER A 55 2.22 33.52 -3.93
C SER A 55 0.73 33.83 -3.76
N SER A 56 -0.15 32.84 -3.86
CA SER A 56 -1.59 33.06 -3.75
C SER A 56 -2.01 33.29 -2.30
N SER A 57 -2.83 34.31 -2.04
CA SER A 57 -3.28 34.67 -0.68
C SER A 57 -4.12 33.59 0.01
N ASN A 58 -4.70 32.68 -0.78
CA ASN A 58 -5.53 31.59 -0.32
C ASN A 58 -4.78 30.25 -0.22
N PHE A 59 -3.45 30.25 -0.34
CA PHE A 59 -2.62 29.06 -0.26
C PHE A 59 -1.70 29.08 0.96
N LYS A 60 -1.58 27.94 1.66
CA LYS A 60 -0.65 27.76 2.77
C LYS A 60 0.04 26.40 2.69
N PHE A 61 1.37 26.39 2.73
CA PHE A 61 2.16 25.16 2.85
C PHE A 61 2.54 24.88 4.31
N VAL A 62 2.38 23.63 4.73
CA VAL A 62 2.82 23.12 6.03
C VAL A 62 3.68 21.88 5.82
N LYS A 63 4.93 21.95 6.28
CA LYS A 63 5.81 20.77 6.32
C LYS A 63 5.48 19.93 7.55
N GLY A 64 5.15 18.66 7.36
CA GLY A 64 4.90 17.74 8.46
C GLY A 64 4.35 16.39 8.05
N ASP A 65 4.32 15.45 9.00
CA ASP A 65 3.87 14.09 8.78
C ASP A 65 2.41 13.91 9.25
N ILE A 66 1.59 13.25 8.43
CA ILE A 66 0.21 12.87 8.78
C ILE A 66 0.14 11.89 9.95
N GLY A 67 1.24 11.20 10.27
CA GLY A 67 1.36 10.37 11.47
C GLY A 67 1.46 11.16 12.77
N SER A 68 1.65 12.50 12.73
CA SER A 68 1.65 13.34 13.91
C SER A 68 0.23 13.77 14.29
N ALA A 69 -0.35 13.10 15.28
CA ALA A 69 -1.70 13.41 15.76
C ALA A 69 -1.83 14.87 16.26
N ASP A 70 -0.83 15.38 16.98
CA ASP A 70 -0.85 16.74 17.50
C ASP A 70 -0.88 17.77 16.36
N LEU A 71 -0.03 17.59 15.34
CA LEU A 71 0.00 18.48 14.18
C LEU A 71 -1.32 18.44 13.41
N VAL A 72 -1.84 17.25 13.14
CA VAL A 72 -3.09 17.10 12.40
C VAL A 72 -4.23 17.78 13.16
N ASN A 73 -4.42 17.49 14.45
CA ASN A 73 -5.45 18.13 15.28
C ASN A 73 -5.28 19.66 15.32
N TYR A 74 -4.05 20.14 15.49
CA TYR A 74 -3.73 21.56 15.46
C TYR A 74 -4.16 22.21 14.15
N LEU A 75 -3.84 21.61 13.01
CA LEU A 75 -4.19 22.15 11.69
C LEU A 75 -5.71 22.16 11.46
N LEU A 76 -6.42 21.08 11.82
CA LEU A 76 -7.87 21.04 11.64
C LEU A 76 -8.56 22.18 12.40
N ILE A 77 -8.15 22.44 13.63
CA ILE A 77 -8.73 23.49 14.48
C ILE A 77 -8.29 24.88 14.00
N THR A 78 -6.99 25.14 13.93
CA THR A 78 -6.45 26.49 13.69
C THR A 78 -6.73 27.00 12.30
N GLU A 79 -6.79 26.12 11.30
CA GLU A 79 -7.11 26.50 9.93
C GLU A 79 -8.62 26.39 9.64
N SER A 80 -9.42 25.94 10.62
CA SER A 80 -10.87 25.74 10.50
C SER A 80 -11.24 24.82 9.32
N ILE A 81 -10.47 23.75 9.12
CA ILE A 81 -10.63 22.84 7.98
C ILE A 81 -12.02 22.20 8.00
N ASP A 82 -12.75 22.28 6.89
CA ASP A 82 -14.03 21.58 6.70
C ASP A 82 -13.94 20.41 5.72
N THR A 83 -12.91 20.41 4.86
CA THR A 83 -12.73 19.41 3.82
C THR A 83 -11.32 18.86 3.85
N ILE A 84 -11.17 17.55 3.72
CA ILE A 84 -9.86 16.90 3.56
C ILE A 84 -9.83 16.17 2.23
N MET A 85 -8.76 16.35 1.46
CA MET A 85 -8.40 15.53 0.31
C MET A 85 -7.08 14.82 0.60
N HIS A 86 -7.16 13.52 0.87
CA HIS A 86 -6.06 12.74 1.42
C HIS A 86 -5.31 11.95 0.34
N PHE A 87 -4.21 12.52 -0.18
CA PHE A 87 -3.33 11.89 -1.18
C PHE A 87 -2.03 11.32 -0.61
N ALA A 88 -1.58 11.76 0.57
CA ALA A 88 -0.31 11.35 1.14
C ALA A 88 -0.22 9.82 1.31
N ALA A 89 0.76 9.19 0.64
CA ALA A 89 0.98 7.76 0.65
C ALA A 89 2.42 7.40 0.23
N GLN A 90 2.92 6.25 0.67
CA GLN A 90 4.02 5.53 0.00
C GLN A 90 3.43 4.71 -1.14
N THR A 91 4.01 4.80 -2.35
CA THR A 91 3.37 4.29 -3.57
C THR A 91 4.23 3.46 -4.51
N HIS A 92 5.52 3.23 -4.21
CA HIS A 92 6.37 2.45 -5.11
C HIS A 92 6.28 0.96 -4.82
N VAL A 93 5.62 0.20 -5.71
CA VAL A 93 5.37 -1.25 -5.57
C VAL A 93 6.64 -2.02 -5.24
N ASP A 94 7.74 -1.83 -5.99
CA ASP A 94 8.98 -2.58 -5.73
C ASP A 94 9.58 -2.27 -4.33
N ASN A 95 9.42 -1.03 -3.85
CA ASN A 95 9.93 -0.64 -2.53
C ASN A 95 9.08 -1.26 -1.41
N SER A 96 7.81 -1.58 -1.69
CA SER A 96 6.88 -2.15 -0.72
C SER A 96 7.27 -3.59 -0.30
N PHE A 97 7.92 -4.35 -1.18
CA PHE A 97 8.42 -5.69 -0.85
C PHE A 97 9.62 -5.67 0.10
N GLY A 98 10.48 -4.64 -0.02
CA GLY A 98 11.66 -4.48 0.84
C GLY A 98 11.42 -3.71 2.13
N ASN A 99 10.33 -2.93 2.23
CA ASN A 99 10.06 -2.04 3.36
C ASN A 99 8.55 -1.90 3.66
N SER A 100 7.81 -3.00 3.68
CA SER A 100 6.35 -3.02 3.86
C SER A 100 5.87 -2.31 5.13
N PHE A 101 6.64 -2.33 6.22
CA PHE A 101 6.30 -1.65 7.47
C PHE A 101 6.15 -0.13 7.32
N GLU A 102 7.00 0.53 6.54
CA GLU A 102 6.87 1.98 6.29
C GLU A 102 5.62 2.29 5.46
N PHE A 103 5.20 1.38 4.57
CA PHE A 103 3.93 1.50 3.86
C PHE A 103 2.74 1.37 4.82
N THR A 104 2.76 0.41 5.75
CA THR A 104 1.74 0.30 6.80
C THR A 104 1.68 1.56 7.66
N LYS A 105 2.83 2.06 8.12
CA LYS A 105 2.93 3.26 8.97
C LYS A 105 2.38 4.49 8.25
N ASN A 106 2.76 4.70 7.00
CA ASN A 106 2.34 5.89 6.27
C ASN A 106 0.90 5.77 5.76
N ASN A 107 0.54 4.65 5.11
CA ASN A 107 -0.73 4.51 4.42
C ASN A 107 -1.87 4.15 5.38
N ILE A 108 -1.66 3.21 6.32
CA ILE A 108 -2.72 2.79 7.26
C ILE A 108 -2.72 3.69 8.49
N TYR A 109 -1.60 3.75 9.22
CA TYR A 109 -1.55 4.51 10.47
C TYR A 109 -1.72 6.02 10.23
N GLY A 110 -1.08 6.59 9.20
CA GLY A 110 -1.31 8.00 8.81
C GLY A 110 -2.77 8.32 8.47
N THR A 111 -3.43 7.45 7.69
CA THR A 111 -4.89 7.59 7.43
C THR A 111 -5.68 7.52 8.73
N HIS A 112 -5.34 6.60 9.64
CA HIS A 112 -6.03 6.42 10.90
C HIS A 112 -5.92 7.66 11.80
N VAL A 113 -4.75 8.29 11.86
CA VAL A 113 -4.54 9.56 12.60
C VAL A 113 -5.45 10.66 12.08
N LEU A 114 -5.55 10.82 10.75
CA LEU A 114 -6.47 11.77 10.14
C LEU A 114 -7.93 11.46 10.52
N LEU A 115 -8.36 10.20 10.43
CA LEU A 115 -9.73 9.79 10.76
C LEU A 115 -10.09 10.04 12.23
N GLU A 116 -9.20 9.75 13.17
CA GLU A 116 -9.42 10.05 14.59
C GLU A 116 -9.48 11.56 14.84
N ALA A 117 -8.60 12.36 14.21
CA ALA A 117 -8.67 13.82 14.31
C ALA A 117 -9.98 14.40 13.73
N CYS A 118 -10.46 13.87 12.60
CA CYS A 118 -11.76 14.23 12.02
C CYS A 118 -12.91 13.94 13.00
N LYS A 119 -12.90 12.77 13.63
CA LYS A 119 -13.91 12.34 14.61
C LYS A 119 -13.88 13.22 15.86
N VAL A 120 -12.70 13.54 16.39
CA VAL A 120 -12.55 14.38 17.59
C VAL A 120 -13.02 15.81 17.32
N THR A 121 -12.66 16.38 16.18
CA THR A 121 -13.01 17.77 15.85
C THR A 121 -14.46 17.94 15.40
N GLY A 122 -15.05 16.93 14.74
CA GLY A 122 -16.47 16.93 14.35
C GLY A 122 -16.87 18.00 13.32
N GLN A 123 -15.91 18.77 12.80
CA GLN A 123 -16.15 19.89 11.87
C GLN A 123 -16.05 19.50 10.39
N ILE A 124 -15.50 18.33 10.10
CA ILE A 124 -15.31 17.86 8.72
C ILE A 124 -16.65 17.55 8.07
N ARG A 125 -16.86 18.13 6.90
CA ARG A 125 -18.06 17.98 6.07
C ARG A 125 -17.82 17.12 4.83
N ARG A 126 -16.55 16.92 4.44
CA ARG A 126 -16.15 16.02 3.37
C ARG A 126 -14.72 15.50 3.57
N PHE A 127 -14.55 14.18 3.55
CA PHE A 127 -13.25 13.51 3.61
C PHE A 127 -13.06 12.66 2.36
N ILE A 128 -12.24 13.10 1.42
CA ILE A 128 -11.94 12.39 0.17
C ILE A 128 -10.67 11.58 0.36
N HIS A 129 -10.80 10.26 0.43
CA HIS A 129 -9.69 9.32 0.49
C HIS A 129 -9.26 8.91 -0.91
N VAL A 130 -8.00 9.16 -1.25
CA VAL A 130 -7.46 8.82 -2.57
C VAL A 130 -6.78 7.46 -2.52
N SER A 131 -7.30 6.51 -3.28
CA SER A 131 -6.80 5.15 -3.44
C SER A 131 -6.49 4.82 -4.90
N THR A 132 -6.30 3.56 -5.21
CA THR A 132 -5.77 3.04 -6.48
C THR A 132 -6.63 1.91 -7.00
N ASP A 133 -6.61 1.64 -8.30
CA ASP A 133 -7.21 0.45 -8.91
C ASP A 133 -6.56 -0.87 -8.47
N GLU A 134 -5.27 -0.88 -8.14
CA GLU A 134 -4.55 -2.06 -7.64
C GLU A 134 -5.18 -2.73 -6.40
N VAL A 135 -6.07 -2.03 -5.67
CA VAL A 135 -6.83 -2.62 -4.56
C VAL A 135 -7.81 -3.69 -5.01
N TYR A 136 -8.24 -3.67 -6.27
CA TYR A 136 -9.07 -4.71 -6.87
C TYR A 136 -8.30 -5.96 -7.25
N GLY A 137 -6.96 -5.88 -7.34
CA GLY A 137 -6.12 -6.95 -7.85
C GLY A 137 -6.21 -7.10 -9.37
N GLU A 138 -5.62 -8.19 -9.84
CA GLU A 138 -5.59 -8.57 -11.25
C GLU A 138 -7.01 -8.79 -11.82
N THR A 139 -7.21 -8.35 -13.06
CA THR A 139 -8.44 -8.62 -13.83
C THR A 139 -8.14 -9.61 -14.94
N ASP A 140 -9.02 -10.58 -15.15
CA ASP A 140 -8.87 -11.58 -16.22
C ASP A 140 -8.74 -10.92 -17.61
N GLU A 141 -7.90 -11.51 -18.48
CA GLU A 141 -7.62 -10.96 -19.81
C GLU A 141 -8.87 -10.93 -20.71
N ASP A 142 -9.81 -11.86 -20.52
CA ASP A 142 -11.06 -11.96 -21.27
C ASP A 142 -12.22 -11.16 -20.64
N ALA A 143 -11.98 -10.48 -19.51
CA ALA A 143 -13.00 -9.66 -18.86
C ALA A 143 -13.49 -8.54 -19.79
N VAL A 144 -14.81 -8.54 -20.05
CA VAL A 144 -15.50 -7.54 -20.87
C VAL A 144 -15.93 -6.33 -20.04
N VAL A 145 -16.14 -6.53 -18.75
CA VAL A 145 -16.58 -5.50 -17.79
C VAL A 145 -15.47 -5.27 -16.78
N GLY A 146 -15.08 -4.01 -16.61
CA GLY A 146 -14.07 -3.62 -15.62
C GLY A 146 -14.63 -3.68 -14.21
N ASN A 147 -13.73 -3.68 -13.23
CA ASN A 147 -14.09 -3.62 -11.82
C ASN A 147 -14.86 -2.34 -11.51
N HIS A 148 -16.07 -2.50 -10.99
CA HIS A 148 -16.91 -1.38 -10.54
C HIS A 148 -16.69 -1.11 -9.05
N GLU A 149 -17.30 -0.07 -8.50
CA GLU A 149 -17.03 0.37 -7.12
C GLU A 149 -17.39 -0.64 -6.02
N ALA A 150 -18.27 -1.58 -6.33
CA ALA A 150 -18.69 -2.67 -5.44
C ALA A 150 -17.94 -3.99 -5.68
N SER A 151 -16.99 -4.04 -6.63
CA SER A 151 -16.08 -5.17 -6.78
C SER A 151 -15.29 -5.42 -5.49
N GLN A 152 -14.96 -6.69 -5.26
CA GLN A 152 -14.16 -7.11 -4.11
C GLN A 152 -12.74 -6.53 -4.18
N LEU A 153 -12.17 -6.21 -3.02
CA LEU A 153 -10.76 -5.83 -2.93
C LEU A 153 -9.91 -7.11 -2.80
N LEU A 154 -8.98 -7.30 -3.73
CA LEU A 154 -8.09 -8.46 -3.81
C LEU A 154 -6.64 -8.00 -4.05
N PRO A 155 -6.06 -7.18 -3.15
CA PRO A 155 -4.72 -6.64 -3.37
C PRO A 155 -3.66 -7.75 -3.43
N THR A 156 -2.77 -7.67 -4.41
CA THR A 156 -1.75 -8.69 -4.71
C THR A 156 -0.34 -8.33 -4.24
N ASN A 157 -0.12 -7.10 -3.74
CA ASN A 157 1.19 -6.62 -3.32
C ASN A 157 1.12 -5.78 -2.03
N PRO A 158 2.23 -5.59 -1.28
CA PRO A 158 2.20 -4.90 0.01
C PRO A 158 1.72 -3.43 -0.09
N TYR A 159 2.01 -2.73 -1.20
CA TYR A 159 1.49 -1.39 -1.44
C TYR A 159 -0.04 -1.40 -1.56
N SER A 160 -0.60 -2.19 -2.48
CA SER A 160 -2.06 -2.25 -2.70
C SER A 160 -2.79 -2.77 -1.46
N ALA A 161 -2.20 -3.70 -0.71
CA ALA A 161 -2.74 -4.19 0.56
C ALA A 161 -2.82 -3.08 1.62
N THR A 162 -1.82 -2.21 1.72
CA THR A 162 -1.87 -1.09 2.67
C THR A 162 -2.86 0.00 2.25
N LYS A 163 -3.09 0.18 0.94
CA LYS A 163 -4.15 1.07 0.41
C LYS A 163 -5.54 0.51 0.71
N ALA A 164 -5.77 -0.77 0.45
CA ALA A 164 -7.01 -1.46 0.80
C ALA A 164 -7.27 -1.43 2.32
N GLY A 165 -6.25 -1.67 3.15
CA GLY A 165 -6.35 -1.56 4.61
C GLY A 165 -6.73 -0.16 5.09
N ALA A 166 -6.21 0.89 4.45
CA ALA A 166 -6.62 2.27 4.73
C ALA A 166 -8.08 2.53 4.32
N GLU A 167 -8.53 2.02 3.16
CA GLU A 167 -9.94 2.11 2.75
C GLU A 167 -10.88 1.44 3.76
N MET A 168 -10.50 0.29 4.31
CA MET A 168 -11.30 -0.40 5.32
C MET A 168 -11.49 0.45 6.58
N LEU A 169 -10.46 1.20 6.99
CA LEU A 169 -10.58 2.18 8.07
C LEU A 169 -11.51 3.33 7.68
N VAL A 170 -11.33 3.94 6.51
CA VAL A 170 -12.18 5.05 6.04
C VAL A 170 -13.66 4.63 6.02
N MET A 171 -13.95 3.47 5.44
CA MET A 171 -15.30 2.91 5.41
C MET A 171 -15.84 2.65 6.83
N ALA A 172 -15.04 2.05 7.71
CA ALA A 172 -15.43 1.79 9.08
C ALA A 172 -15.77 3.08 9.84
N TYR A 173 -14.98 4.14 9.66
CA TYR A 173 -15.22 5.42 10.32
C TYR A 173 -16.44 6.15 9.77
N GLY A 174 -16.69 6.06 8.46
CA GLY A 174 -17.93 6.54 7.87
C GLY A 174 -19.16 5.87 8.48
N ARG A 175 -19.14 4.52 8.61
CA ARG A 175 -20.25 3.75 9.19
C ARG A 175 -20.42 3.93 10.70
N SER A 176 -19.33 3.84 11.46
CA SER A 176 -19.38 3.83 12.93
C SER A 176 -19.52 5.21 13.55
N TYR A 177 -19.03 6.26 12.86
CA TYR A 177 -18.97 7.62 13.42
C TYR A 177 -19.66 8.67 12.55
N GLY A 178 -20.28 8.27 11.43
CA GLY A 178 -20.95 9.20 10.53
C GLY A 178 -20.00 10.17 9.84
N LEU A 179 -18.70 9.86 9.74
CA LEU A 179 -17.76 10.72 9.03
C LEU A 179 -18.15 10.83 7.54
N PRO A 180 -18.14 12.04 6.95
CA PRO A 180 -18.62 12.25 5.59
C PRO A 180 -17.56 11.86 4.55
N VAL A 181 -17.27 10.57 4.45
CA VAL A 181 -16.19 10.02 3.64
C VAL A 181 -16.62 9.80 2.18
N ILE A 182 -15.69 9.99 1.25
CA ILE A 182 -15.79 9.61 -0.17
C ILE A 182 -14.46 8.93 -0.50
N THR A 183 -14.49 7.80 -1.21
CA THR A 183 -13.25 7.14 -1.66
C THR A 183 -13.13 7.26 -3.18
N THR A 184 -11.92 7.48 -3.68
CA THR A 184 -11.64 7.43 -5.12
C THR A 184 -10.64 6.33 -5.42
N ARG A 185 -10.81 5.58 -6.51
CA ARG A 185 -9.83 4.59 -6.98
C ARG A 185 -9.45 4.92 -8.42
N GLY A 186 -8.18 5.26 -8.66
CA GLY A 186 -7.72 5.75 -9.96
C GLY A 186 -6.86 4.75 -10.72
N ASN A 187 -6.90 4.80 -12.06
CA ASN A 187 -5.90 4.16 -12.91
C ASN A 187 -4.53 4.87 -12.83
N ASN A 188 -3.54 4.34 -13.55
CA ASN A 188 -2.22 4.98 -13.68
C ASN A 188 -2.35 6.41 -14.22
N VAL A 189 -1.77 7.37 -13.48
CA VAL A 189 -1.73 8.77 -13.89
C VAL A 189 -0.35 9.08 -14.49
N TYR A 190 -0.31 9.93 -15.51
CA TYR A 190 0.94 10.40 -16.12
C TYR A 190 0.88 11.89 -16.47
N GLY A 191 2.04 12.54 -16.51
CA GLY A 191 2.12 13.96 -16.77
C GLY A 191 3.38 14.65 -16.24
N PRO A 192 3.43 15.99 -16.37
CA PRO A 192 4.38 16.86 -15.65
C PRO A 192 4.48 16.53 -14.17
N ASN A 193 5.62 16.81 -13.52
CA ASN A 193 5.80 16.59 -12.07
C ASN A 193 5.65 15.13 -11.58
N GLN A 194 5.67 14.13 -12.45
CA GLN A 194 5.75 12.74 -12.01
C GLN A 194 7.20 12.38 -11.62
N PHE A 195 7.38 11.56 -10.58
CA PHE A 195 8.74 11.21 -10.17
C PHE A 195 9.40 10.21 -11.17
N PRO A 196 10.68 10.39 -11.55
CA PRO A 196 11.38 9.63 -12.60
C PRO A 196 11.48 8.11 -12.47
N GLU A 197 11.10 7.52 -11.34
CA GLU A 197 11.07 6.06 -11.19
C GLU A 197 9.88 5.41 -11.90
N LYS A 198 8.81 6.18 -12.15
CA LYS A 198 7.60 5.72 -12.82
C LYS A 198 7.85 5.54 -14.33
N LEU A 199 7.10 4.63 -14.96
CA LEU A 199 7.34 4.13 -16.31
C LEU A 199 7.58 5.23 -17.36
N ILE A 200 6.61 6.13 -17.55
CA ILE A 200 6.64 7.15 -18.60
C ILE A 200 7.78 8.16 -18.38
N PRO A 201 7.94 8.78 -17.19
CA PRO A 201 9.08 9.63 -16.89
C PRO A 201 10.44 8.95 -17.06
N LYS A 202 10.57 7.70 -16.59
CA LYS A 202 11.80 6.90 -16.73
C LYS A 202 12.18 6.76 -18.20
N PHE A 203 11.21 6.38 -19.03
CA PHE A 203 11.41 6.17 -20.45
C PHE A 203 11.76 7.45 -21.19
N ILE A 204 11.04 8.55 -20.92
CA ILE A 204 11.37 9.85 -21.50
C ILE A 204 12.80 10.26 -21.14
N LEU A 205 13.18 10.15 -19.87
CA LEU A 205 14.50 10.56 -19.39
C LEU A 205 15.64 9.64 -19.88
N LEU A 206 15.38 8.35 -20.10
CA LEU A 206 16.36 7.44 -20.71
C LEU A 206 16.49 7.71 -22.22
N ALA A 207 15.38 7.92 -22.92
CA ALA A 207 15.38 8.29 -24.33
C ALA A 207 16.12 9.62 -24.58
N MET A 208 15.88 10.65 -23.74
CA MET A 208 16.64 11.91 -23.76
C MET A 208 18.15 11.73 -23.63
N ARG A 209 18.59 10.65 -22.96
CA ARG A 209 20.01 10.31 -22.76
C ARG A 209 20.53 9.28 -23.77
N GLY A 210 19.74 8.89 -24.77
CA GLY A 210 20.07 7.83 -25.72
C GLY A 210 20.32 6.47 -25.04
N LYS A 211 19.72 6.23 -23.86
CA LYS A 211 19.88 4.99 -23.11
C LYS A 211 18.75 4.00 -23.41
N PRO A 212 18.99 2.70 -23.23
CA PRO A 212 17.95 1.70 -23.43
C PRO A 212 16.78 1.86 -22.46
N LEU A 213 15.59 1.44 -22.89
CA LEU A 213 14.32 1.50 -22.18
C LEU A 213 14.04 0.13 -21.53
N PRO A 214 14.19 -0.01 -20.21
CA PRO A 214 14.01 -1.30 -19.54
C PRO A 214 12.53 -1.65 -19.37
N ILE A 215 12.11 -2.80 -19.90
CA ILE A 215 10.76 -3.36 -19.73
C ILE A 215 10.85 -4.60 -18.84
N HIS A 216 10.05 -4.63 -17.77
CA HIS A 216 9.95 -5.82 -16.92
C HIS A 216 9.17 -6.94 -17.60
N GLY A 217 9.69 -8.16 -17.54
CA GLY A 217 9.08 -9.31 -18.20
C GLY A 217 9.13 -9.14 -19.72
N ASP A 218 8.00 -9.41 -20.39
CA ASP A 218 7.85 -9.28 -21.84
C ASP A 218 7.13 -7.98 -22.27
N GLY A 219 6.73 -7.14 -21.30
CA GLY A 219 6.00 -5.90 -21.55
C GLY A 219 4.55 -6.06 -22.00
N SER A 220 3.99 -7.28 -21.88
CA SER A 220 2.59 -7.56 -22.23
C SER A 220 1.58 -7.00 -21.23
N ASN A 221 2.02 -6.65 -20.01
CA ASN A 221 1.15 -6.07 -18.98
C ASN A 221 0.34 -4.89 -19.53
N VAL A 222 -0.96 -4.92 -19.27
CA VAL A 222 -1.95 -3.96 -19.75
C VAL A 222 -2.33 -3.00 -18.62
N ARG A 223 -2.32 -1.70 -18.92
CA ARG A 223 -2.72 -0.64 -17.99
C ARG A 223 -3.53 0.42 -18.71
N SER A 224 -4.35 1.15 -17.96
CA SER A 224 -5.01 2.36 -18.42
C SER A 224 -4.25 3.58 -17.91
N TYR A 225 -4.06 4.58 -18.79
CA TYR A 225 -3.27 5.79 -18.47
C TYR A 225 -4.13 7.04 -18.61
N LEU A 226 -4.22 7.83 -17.54
CA LEU A 226 -4.94 9.11 -17.51
C LEU A 226 -4.00 10.29 -17.36
N TYR A 227 -4.24 11.34 -18.13
CA TYR A 227 -3.46 12.57 -18.05
C TYR A 227 -3.75 13.33 -16.74
N CYS A 228 -2.71 13.85 -16.09
CA CYS A 228 -2.80 14.39 -14.73
C CYS A 228 -3.78 15.56 -14.55
N GLU A 229 -3.96 16.42 -15.56
CA GLU A 229 -4.92 17.53 -15.50
C GLU A 229 -6.37 17.05 -15.58
N ASP A 230 -6.64 16.00 -16.37
CA ASP A 230 -7.98 15.38 -16.44
C ASP A 230 -8.32 14.70 -15.11
N VAL A 231 -7.32 14.09 -14.46
CA VAL A 231 -7.47 13.52 -13.11
C VAL A 231 -7.68 14.62 -12.07
N ALA A 232 -6.97 15.75 -12.17
CA ALA A 232 -7.21 16.89 -11.28
C ALA A 232 -8.63 17.46 -11.43
N GLU A 233 -9.17 17.48 -12.65
CA GLU A 233 -10.57 17.81 -12.91
C GLU A 233 -11.53 16.76 -12.30
N ALA A 234 -11.21 15.46 -12.35
CA ALA A 234 -12.01 14.42 -11.70
C ALA A 234 -12.17 14.69 -10.20
N PHE A 235 -11.05 15.02 -9.53
CA PHE A 235 -11.07 15.38 -8.11
C PHE A 235 -11.88 16.64 -7.83
N GLU A 236 -11.83 17.65 -8.69
CA GLU A 236 -12.70 18.83 -8.58
C GLU A 236 -14.19 18.46 -8.71
N VAL A 237 -14.54 17.61 -9.68
CA VAL A 237 -15.93 17.16 -9.87
C VAL A 237 -16.42 16.38 -8.64
N ILE A 238 -15.62 15.44 -8.13
CA ILE A 238 -15.93 14.66 -6.92
C ILE A 238 -16.00 15.57 -5.68
N LEU A 239 -15.11 16.56 -5.58
CA LEU A 239 -15.09 17.54 -4.49
C LEU A 239 -16.38 18.34 -4.38
N HIS A 240 -17.08 18.61 -5.48
CA HIS A 240 -18.33 19.39 -5.45
C HIS A 240 -19.57 18.50 -5.48
N LYS A 241 -19.59 17.52 -6.39
CA LYS A 241 -20.77 16.74 -6.73
C LYS A 241 -20.79 15.34 -6.10
N GLY A 242 -19.66 14.86 -5.60
CA GLY A 242 -19.57 13.52 -5.02
C GLY A 242 -20.50 13.33 -3.83
N GLU A 243 -21.12 12.15 -3.76
CA GLU A 243 -22.02 11.76 -2.69
C GLU A 243 -21.23 11.15 -1.54
N VAL A 244 -21.56 11.56 -0.30
CA VAL A 244 -20.95 11.00 0.91
C VAL A 244 -21.33 9.52 1.04
N GLY A 245 -20.38 8.69 1.49
CA GLY A 245 -20.50 7.25 1.62
C GLY A 245 -20.21 6.48 0.32
N HIS A 246 -19.96 7.19 -0.80
CA HIS A 246 -19.75 6.57 -2.10
C HIS A 246 -18.26 6.45 -2.43
N VAL A 247 -17.97 5.42 -3.22
CA VAL A 247 -16.70 5.26 -3.95
C VAL A 247 -16.91 5.77 -5.38
N TYR A 248 -15.85 6.30 -6.00
CA TYR A 248 -15.81 6.67 -7.43
C TYR A 248 -14.53 6.17 -8.08
N ASN A 249 -14.67 5.41 -9.16
CA ASN A 249 -13.55 5.04 -10.01
C ASN A 249 -13.17 6.21 -10.96
N ILE A 250 -11.88 6.53 -11.02
CA ILE A 250 -11.30 7.52 -11.95
C ILE A 250 -10.49 6.73 -12.97
N GLY A 251 -11.13 6.34 -14.08
CA GLY A 251 -10.54 5.42 -15.04
C GLY A 251 -10.78 5.79 -16.50
N THR A 252 -10.27 4.94 -17.39
CA THR A 252 -10.58 4.94 -18.83
C THR A 252 -10.61 3.50 -19.34
N LYS A 253 -11.42 3.26 -20.38
CA LYS A 253 -11.46 1.98 -21.10
C LYS A 253 -10.35 1.87 -22.15
N LYS A 254 -9.51 2.90 -22.29
CA LYS A 254 -8.38 2.93 -23.24
C LYS A 254 -7.16 2.27 -22.61
N GLU A 255 -7.03 0.98 -22.86
CA GLU A 255 -5.93 0.16 -22.37
C GLU A 255 -4.71 0.25 -23.30
N ARG A 256 -3.51 0.15 -22.71
CA ARG A 256 -2.23 0.08 -23.43
C ARG A 256 -1.29 -0.90 -22.77
N ARG A 257 -0.55 -1.66 -23.57
CA ARG A 257 0.54 -2.50 -23.05
C ARG A 257 1.75 -1.64 -22.73
N VAL A 258 2.54 -2.08 -21.75
CA VAL A 258 3.80 -1.41 -21.39
C VAL A 258 4.74 -1.28 -22.59
N ILE A 259 4.80 -2.30 -23.46
CA ILE A 259 5.61 -2.24 -24.68
C ILE A 259 5.14 -1.20 -25.69
N ASP A 260 3.83 -0.97 -25.80
CA ASP A 260 3.28 0.04 -26.72
C ASP A 260 3.64 1.45 -26.22
N VAL A 261 3.64 1.68 -24.90
CA VAL A 261 4.11 2.94 -24.30
C VAL A 261 5.58 3.19 -24.63
N ALA A 262 6.44 2.17 -24.52
CA ALA A 262 7.85 2.30 -24.87
C ALA A 262 8.03 2.65 -26.37
N LYS A 263 7.28 1.99 -27.25
CA LYS A 263 7.30 2.26 -28.71
C LYS A 263 6.81 3.66 -29.05
N ASP A 264 5.75 4.14 -28.40
CA ASP A 264 5.25 5.50 -28.56
C ASP A 264 6.30 6.54 -28.15
N ILE A 265 7.03 6.31 -27.06
CA ILE A 265 8.13 7.19 -26.62
C ILE A 265 9.31 7.11 -27.61
N CYS A 266 9.72 5.93 -28.08
CA CYS A 266 10.77 5.80 -29.11
C CYS A 266 10.42 6.61 -30.35
N LYS A 267 9.16 6.53 -30.80
CA LYS A 267 8.67 7.28 -31.96
C LYS A 267 8.77 8.79 -31.75
N LEU A 268 8.44 9.30 -30.57
CA LEU A 268 8.57 10.73 -30.25
C LEU A 268 10.03 11.21 -30.30
N PHE A 269 10.99 10.37 -29.90
CA PHE A 269 12.42 10.65 -29.95
C PHE A 269 13.10 10.25 -31.27
N SER A 270 12.33 9.74 -32.26
CA SER A 270 12.88 9.19 -33.51
C SER A 270 13.94 8.10 -33.29
N MET A 271 13.77 7.29 -32.25
CA MET A 271 14.64 6.16 -31.90
C MET A 271 14.10 4.85 -32.49
N ASP A 272 15.00 3.94 -32.86
CA ASP A 272 14.62 2.56 -33.22
C ASP A 272 14.19 1.80 -31.96
N SER A 273 12.92 1.40 -31.91
CA SER A 273 12.35 0.70 -30.76
C SER A 273 12.98 -0.67 -30.53
N GLU A 274 13.33 -1.39 -31.60
CA GLU A 274 13.89 -2.75 -31.49
C GLU A 274 15.30 -2.73 -30.89
N ALA A 275 16.10 -1.72 -31.24
CA ALA A 275 17.42 -1.51 -30.65
C ALA A 275 17.34 -0.97 -29.21
N SER A 276 16.37 -0.08 -28.94
CA SER A 276 16.31 0.72 -27.71
C SER A 276 15.62 0.01 -26.55
N ILE A 277 14.64 -0.86 -26.81
CA ILE A 277 13.93 -1.59 -25.75
C ILE A 277 14.80 -2.75 -25.25
N LYS A 278 14.86 -2.93 -23.93
CA LYS A 278 15.55 -4.06 -23.28
C LYS A 278 14.65 -4.70 -22.25
N PHE A 279 14.41 -5.99 -22.41
CA PHE A 279 13.68 -6.78 -21.41
C PHE A 279 14.59 -7.05 -20.22
N VAL A 280 14.04 -6.88 -19.02
CA VAL A 280 14.69 -7.14 -17.74
C VAL A 280 13.83 -8.10 -16.92
N GLU A 281 14.36 -8.56 -15.79
CA GLU A 281 13.65 -9.42 -14.87
C GLU A 281 12.25 -8.85 -14.53
N ASN A 282 11.25 -9.74 -14.49
CA ASN A 282 9.90 -9.34 -14.15
C ASN A 282 9.81 -8.98 -12.66
N ARG A 283 8.79 -8.21 -12.28
CA ARG A 283 8.54 -7.91 -10.87
C ARG A 283 7.76 -9.08 -10.25
N PRO A 284 8.02 -9.42 -8.97
CA PRO A 284 7.13 -10.30 -8.21
C PRO A 284 5.71 -9.74 -8.20
N PHE A 285 4.71 -10.58 -8.46
CA PHE A 285 3.28 -10.20 -8.41
C PHE A 285 2.94 -8.99 -9.30
N ASN A 286 3.50 -8.96 -10.51
CA ASN A 286 3.19 -7.96 -11.52
C ASN A 286 1.89 -8.32 -12.24
N ASP A 287 0.75 -7.89 -11.70
CA ASP A 287 -0.58 -8.19 -12.25
C ASP A 287 -0.64 -7.91 -13.77
N GLN A 288 -1.23 -8.81 -14.52
CA GLN A 288 -1.22 -8.73 -15.99
C GLN A 288 -2.06 -7.55 -16.47
N ARG A 289 -3.24 -7.33 -15.89
CA ARG A 289 -4.21 -6.33 -16.34
C ARG A 289 -4.94 -5.69 -15.16
N TYR A 290 -5.12 -4.37 -15.22
CA TYR A 290 -6.07 -3.63 -14.38
C TYR A 290 -7.12 -2.99 -15.27
N PHE A 291 -8.39 -3.32 -15.04
CA PHE A 291 -9.49 -2.80 -15.83
C PHE A 291 -10.60 -2.29 -14.91
N LEU A 292 -10.91 -0.98 -15.00
CA LEU A 292 -11.94 -0.32 -14.20
C LEU A 292 -13.18 -0.01 -15.03
N ASP A 293 -14.35 -0.05 -14.39
CA ASP A 293 -15.54 0.66 -14.86
C ASP A 293 -15.55 2.10 -14.29
N ASP A 294 -15.67 3.09 -15.17
CA ASP A 294 -15.64 4.53 -14.88
C ASP A 294 -17.01 5.21 -15.05
N GLN A 295 -18.07 4.43 -15.32
CA GLN A 295 -19.39 4.97 -15.67
C GLN A 295 -20.01 5.83 -14.56
N LYS A 296 -19.78 5.48 -13.29
CA LYS A 296 -20.35 6.22 -12.15
C LYS A 296 -19.85 7.66 -12.08
N LEU A 297 -18.55 7.87 -12.30
CA LEU A 297 -17.96 9.21 -12.34
C LEU A 297 -18.37 9.98 -13.60
N LYS A 298 -18.51 9.30 -14.74
CA LYS A 298 -19.06 9.91 -15.97
C LYS A 298 -20.47 10.46 -15.77
N ASN A 299 -21.32 9.70 -15.07
CA ASN A 299 -22.67 10.15 -14.73
C ASN A 299 -22.67 11.36 -13.77
N LEU A 300 -21.57 11.61 -13.05
CA LEU A 300 -21.36 12.80 -12.23
C LEU A 300 -20.97 14.04 -13.05
N GLY A 301 -20.70 13.86 -14.35
CA GLY A 301 -20.37 14.91 -15.31
C GLY A 301 -18.88 15.11 -15.56
N TRP A 302 -18.04 14.12 -15.26
CA TRP A 302 -16.63 14.12 -15.65
C TRP A 302 -16.39 13.27 -16.91
N SER A 303 -15.42 13.66 -17.74
CA SER A 303 -14.97 12.85 -18.87
C SER A 303 -13.51 13.16 -19.18
N GLU A 304 -12.74 12.14 -19.56
CA GLU A 304 -11.39 12.29 -20.13
C GLU A 304 -11.45 13.25 -21.34
N ARG A 305 -10.56 14.25 -21.36
CA ARG A 305 -10.49 15.28 -22.42
C ARG A 305 -9.23 15.16 -23.26
N THR A 306 -8.13 14.76 -22.63
CA THR A 306 -6.80 14.71 -23.24
C THR A 306 -6.59 13.34 -23.88
N ILE A 307 -6.44 13.30 -25.20
CA ILE A 307 -6.07 12.06 -25.89
C ILE A 307 -4.60 11.69 -25.60
N TRP A 308 -4.27 10.40 -25.71
CA TRP A 308 -2.95 9.87 -25.37
C TRP A 308 -1.80 10.60 -26.07
N GLU A 309 -1.90 10.80 -27.38
CA GLU A 309 -0.83 11.39 -28.19
C GLU A 309 -0.52 12.82 -27.74
N GLU A 310 -1.57 13.59 -27.39
CA GLU A 310 -1.44 14.95 -26.87
C GLU A 310 -0.85 14.96 -25.45
N GLY A 311 -1.38 14.12 -24.56
CA GLY A 311 -0.90 14.05 -23.18
C GLY A 311 0.55 13.58 -23.10
N LEU A 312 0.93 12.59 -23.91
CA LEU A 312 2.31 12.07 -23.95
C LEU A 312 3.27 13.14 -24.46
N LYS A 313 2.88 13.89 -25.51
CA LYS A 313 3.66 15.02 -26.02
C LYS A 313 3.83 16.12 -24.97
N LYS A 314 2.75 16.54 -24.28
CA LYS A 314 2.83 17.54 -23.18
C LYS A 314 3.75 17.07 -22.06
N THR A 315 3.70 15.78 -21.73
CA THR A 315 4.57 15.17 -20.72
C THR A 315 6.04 15.24 -21.15
N MET A 316 6.36 14.80 -22.36
CA MET A 316 7.70 14.86 -22.93
C MET A 316 8.24 16.29 -23.00
N ASP A 317 7.45 17.23 -23.51
CA ASP A 317 7.82 18.65 -23.62
C ASP A 317 8.16 19.23 -22.25
N TRP A 318 7.44 18.81 -21.21
CA TRP A 318 7.72 19.25 -19.84
C TRP A 318 9.04 18.70 -19.31
N TYR A 319 9.32 17.40 -19.44
CA TYR A 319 10.62 16.83 -19.00
C TYR A 319 11.80 17.41 -19.79
N THR A 320 11.61 17.68 -21.08
CA THR A 320 12.64 18.30 -21.93
C THR A 320 12.97 19.73 -21.46
N LYS A 321 11.96 20.47 -21.02
CA LYS A 321 12.13 21.84 -20.48
C LYS A 321 12.60 21.86 -19.02
N ASN A 322 12.45 20.75 -18.29
CA ASN A 322 12.72 20.68 -16.85
C ASN A 322 13.61 19.45 -16.50
N PRO A 323 14.78 19.27 -17.14
CA PRO A 323 15.60 18.07 -16.96
C PRO A 323 16.10 17.89 -15.52
N ASP A 324 16.35 19.00 -14.81
CA ASP A 324 16.89 19.01 -13.44
C ASP A 324 15.82 19.24 -12.36
N TRP A 325 14.54 19.04 -12.70
CA TRP A 325 13.44 19.31 -11.76
C TRP A 325 13.61 18.59 -10.42
N TRP A 326 13.99 17.31 -10.50
CA TRP A 326 14.14 16.36 -9.41
C TRP A 326 15.58 16.19 -8.91
N GLY A 327 16.54 16.95 -9.43
CA GLY A 327 17.96 16.76 -9.08
C GLY A 327 18.54 15.46 -9.65
N ASP A 328 19.40 14.79 -8.88
CA ASP A 328 19.98 13.51 -9.31
C ASP A 328 18.95 12.37 -9.23
N VAL A 329 18.63 11.82 -10.39
CA VAL A 329 17.64 10.77 -10.59
C VAL A 329 18.28 9.46 -11.05
N SER A 330 19.60 9.33 -10.99
CA SER A 330 20.33 8.17 -11.52
C SER A 330 19.82 6.84 -10.93
N GLY A 331 19.57 6.80 -9.62
CA GLY A 331 18.98 5.63 -8.95
C GLY A 331 17.55 5.32 -9.39
N ALA A 332 16.74 6.35 -9.67
CA ALA A 332 15.35 6.20 -10.13
C ALA A 332 15.26 5.56 -11.52
N LEU A 333 16.29 5.75 -12.34
CA LEU A 333 16.33 5.27 -13.73
C LEU A 333 16.86 3.84 -13.86
N LEU A 334 17.27 3.22 -12.76
CA LEU A 334 17.58 1.80 -12.74
C LEU A 334 16.33 0.97 -13.09
N PRO A 335 16.47 -0.21 -13.72
CA PRO A 335 15.33 -1.07 -14.02
C PRO A 335 14.52 -1.41 -12.76
N HIS A 336 15.21 -1.84 -11.69
CA HIS A 336 14.63 -2.08 -10.36
C HIS A 336 15.23 -1.10 -9.34
N PRO A 337 14.61 0.08 -9.14
CA PRO A 337 15.08 1.04 -8.13
C PRO A 337 15.00 0.42 -6.74
N ARG A 338 16.06 0.57 -5.94
CA ARG A 338 16.03 0.23 -4.50
C ARG A 338 16.17 1.52 -3.71
N MET A 339 15.37 1.66 -2.64
CA MET A 339 15.35 2.85 -1.78
C MET A 339 16.73 3.24 -1.22
N LEU A 340 17.65 2.27 -1.05
CA LEU A 340 19.04 2.47 -0.64
C LEU A 340 19.92 3.25 -1.65
N MET A 341 19.44 3.48 -2.88
CA MET A 341 20.21 4.14 -3.97
C MET A 341 19.64 5.49 -4.41
N MET A 342 18.66 6.06 -3.68
CA MET A 342 18.12 7.39 -3.95
C MET A 342 18.79 8.42 -3.03
N PRO A 343 19.45 9.48 -3.57
CA PRO A 343 20.02 10.54 -2.74
C PRO A 343 18.91 11.23 -1.93
N GLY A 344 19.03 11.22 -0.59
CA GLY A 344 18.06 11.85 0.32
C GLY A 344 17.40 10.91 1.35
N GLY A 345 17.67 9.59 1.30
CA GLY A 345 17.38 8.68 2.42
C GLY A 345 18.37 8.91 3.57
N ILE A 346 17.85 9.06 4.79
CA ILE A 346 18.55 9.38 6.04
C ILE A 346 19.93 8.68 6.22
N GLU A 347 20.89 9.47 6.68
CA GLU A 347 22.28 9.16 7.04
C GLU A 347 22.44 7.91 7.92
N ARG A 348 23.42 7.06 7.58
CA ARG A 348 24.13 6.28 8.60
C ARG A 348 25.47 6.96 8.87
N HIS A 349 25.55 7.64 10.00
CA HIS A 349 26.80 7.81 10.72
C HIS A 349 27.41 6.42 11.01
N PHE A 350 28.59 6.18 10.47
CA PHE A 350 29.53 5.23 11.04
C PHE A 350 30.83 6.00 11.27
N ASP A 351 31.00 6.48 12.51
CA ASP A 351 32.30 6.87 13.03
C ASP A 351 33.14 5.61 13.21
N GLY A 352 34.40 5.65 12.76
CA GLY A 352 35.37 4.61 13.03
C GLY A 352 36.36 4.39 11.91
N SER A 353 37.41 5.21 11.91
CA SER A 353 38.72 5.07 11.25
C SER A 353 39.15 3.66 10.83
N GLU A 354 39.71 3.53 9.62
CA GLU A 354 41.10 3.12 9.46
C GLU A 354 41.63 3.41 8.04
N GLU A 355 42.88 3.85 8.03
CA GLU A 355 43.63 4.37 6.89
C GLU A 355 43.96 3.29 5.84
N GLY A 356 44.27 3.78 4.63
CA GLY A 356 44.56 2.94 3.49
C GLY A 356 45.80 2.07 3.64
N GLN A 357 45.71 0.87 3.09
CA GLN A 357 46.80 0.20 2.40
C GLN A 357 46.23 -0.85 1.46
N SER A 358 46.56 -0.72 0.18
CA SER A 358 46.39 -1.79 -0.81
C SER A 358 47.31 -2.96 -0.44
N PRO A 359 46.86 -4.22 -0.60
CA PRO A 359 47.76 -5.15 -1.28
C PRO A 359 47.06 -6.09 -2.27
N SER A 360 47.69 -6.16 -3.46
CA SER A 360 47.93 -7.34 -4.29
C SER A 360 46.98 -8.54 -4.18
N PHE A 361 46.24 -8.76 -5.27
CA PHE A 361 45.63 -10.05 -5.60
C PHE A 361 46.69 -11.14 -5.77
N SER A 362 46.68 -12.14 -4.89
CA SER A 362 47.25 -13.46 -5.15
C SER A 362 46.12 -14.49 -5.20
N SER A 363 46.07 -15.21 -6.32
CA SER A 363 45.12 -16.27 -6.65
C SER A 363 45.09 -17.40 -5.61
N GLY A 364 43.94 -17.59 -4.97
CA GLY A 364 43.59 -18.78 -4.20
C GLY A 364 42.19 -19.23 -4.57
N SER A 365 42.09 -20.34 -5.29
CA SER A 365 40.84 -20.97 -5.71
C SER A 365 40.05 -21.49 -4.51
N ASN A 366 38.88 -20.91 -4.24
CA ASN A 366 37.85 -21.57 -3.44
C ASN A 366 36.60 -21.75 -4.31
N GLN A 367 36.45 -22.99 -4.81
CA GLN A 367 35.26 -23.47 -5.47
C GLN A 367 34.06 -23.36 -4.51
N THR A 368 33.02 -22.67 -4.95
CA THR A 368 31.69 -22.75 -4.40
C THR A 368 31.20 -24.20 -4.53
N HIS A 369 31.10 -24.91 -3.40
CA HIS A 369 30.41 -26.20 -3.35
C HIS A 369 28.92 -25.97 -3.62
N MET A 370 28.49 -26.27 -4.85
CA MET A 370 27.08 -26.58 -5.14
C MET A 370 26.70 -27.84 -4.36
N VAL A 371 25.72 -27.71 -3.46
CA VAL A 371 25.16 -28.84 -2.72
C VAL A 371 24.24 -29.62 -3.68
N ILE A 372 24.73 -30.74 -4.19
CA ILE A 372 23.96 -31.74 -4.93
C ILE A 372 23.09 -32.51 -3.90
N PRO A 373 21.78 -32.72 -4.13
CA PRO A 373 20.96 -33.51 -3.22
C PRO A 373 21.36 -35.00 -3.28
N PRO A 374 21.39 -35.73 -2.16
CA PRO A 374 21.82 -37.12 -2.15
C PRO A 374 20.80 -38.02 -2.84
N SER A 375 21.33 -39.02 -3.55
CA SER A 375 20.59 -40.13 -4.17
C SER A 375 19.74 -40.89 -3.16
N ARG A 376 18.50 -41.21 -3.53
CA ARG A 376 17.56 -42.04 -2.76
C ARG A 376 18.14 -43.43 -2.49
N GLY A 377 18.66 -43.63 -1.29
CA GLY A 377 18.87 -44.94 -0.67
C GLY A 377 17.66 -45.30 0.20
N SER A 378 17.19 -46.52 0.09
CA SER A 378 16.04 -47.06 0.84
C SER A 378 16.37 -47.24 2.32
N SER A 379 15.93 -46.29 3.15
CA SER A 379 15.68 -46.48 4.58
C SER A 379 14.61 -45.48 5.01
N SER A 380 13.51 -45.97 5.60
CA SER A 380 12.40 -45.16 6.10
C SER A 380 12.89 -44.01 6.99
N PRO A 381 12.65 -42.72 6.65
CA PRO A 381 13.10 -41.63 7.48
C PRO A 381 12.23 -41.53 8.74
N LEU A 382 12.87 -41.62 9.91
CA LEU A 382 12.27 -41.21 11.18
C LEU A 382 11.77 -39.77 11.01
N LYS A 383 10.46 -39.54 11.13
CA LYS A 383 9.87 -38.19 11.13
C LYS A 383 10.62 -37.32 12.15
N PRO A 384 11.04 -36.09 11.81
CA PRO A 384 11.65 -35.20 12.79
C PRO A 384 10.69 -35.03 13.98
N SER A 385 11.22 -35.21 15.20
CA SER A 385 10.43 -35.07 16.43
C SER A 385 9.88 -33.65 16.51
N LEU A 386 8.55 -33.52 16.64
CA LEU A 386 7.87 -32.24 16.71
C LEU A 386 8.21 -31.56 18.04
N LYS A 387 8.52 -30.26 18.02
CA LYS A 387 8.60 -29.42 19.22
C LYS A 387 7.86 -28.11 18.95
N PHE A 388 6.86 -27.80 19.77
CA PHE A 388 5.99 -26.65 19.52
C PHE A 388 6.31 -25.47 20.44
N LEU A 389 6.32 -24.27 19.87
CA LEU A 389 6.28 -23.02 20.62
C LEU A 389 4.86 -22.45 20.52
N ILE A 390 4.18 -22.30 21.65
CA ILE A 390 2.76 -21.88 21.68
C ILE A 390 2.65 -20.48 22.29
N TYR A 391 2.01 -19.54 21.60
CA TYR A 391 1.62 -18.25 22.15
C TYR A 391 0.14 -18.25 22.52
N GLY A 392 -0.22 -17.55 23.61
CA GLY A 392 -1.60 -17.43 24.07
C GLY A 392 -1.98 -18.34 25.25
N ARG A 393 -1.02 -18.68 26.12
CA ARG A 393 -1.19 -19.56 27.30
C ARG A 393 -2.45 -19.31 28.13
N THR A 394 -2.82 -18.04 28.33
CA THR A 394 -3.97 -17.65 29.17
C THR A 394 -5.31 -17.67 28.42
N GLY A 395 -5.28 -17.85 27.10
CA GLY A 395 -6.47 -17.97 26.28
C GLY A 395 -6.97 -19.41 26.23
N TRP A 396 -8.26 -19.58 25.94
CA TRP A 396 -8.91 -20.88 25.88
C TRP A 396 -8.23 -21.84 24.89
N ILE A 397 -8.00 -21.39 23.65
CA ILE A 397 -7.34 -22.20 22.61
C ILE A 397 -5.88 -22.53 22.98
N GLY A 398 -5.11 -21.55 23.48
CA GLY A 398 -3.73 -21.79 23.88
C GLY A 398 -3.59 -22.80 25.03
N GLY A 399 -4.54 -22.81 25.96
CA GLY A 399 -4.65 -23.83 27.01
C GLY A 399 -4.97 -25.22 26.45
N LEU A 400 -5.95 -25.32 25.55
CA LEU A 400 -6.31 -26.58 24.89
C LEU A 400 -5.15 -27.17 24.07
N LEU A 401 -4.42 -26.34 23.34
CA LEU A 401 -3.25 -26.77 22.57
C LEU A 401 -2.18 -27.39 23.49
N GLY A 402 -1.91 -26.78 24.65
CA GLY A 402 -0.98 -27.34 25.63
C GLY A 402 -1.44 -28.70 26.15
N GLN A 403 -2.70 -28.82 26.57
CA GLN A 403 -3.28 -30.09 27.04
C GLN A 403 -3.22 -31.20 25.96
N LEU A 404 -3.45 -30.84 24.70
CA LEU A 404 -3.33 -31.77 23.57
C LEU A 404 -1.89 -32.22 23.36
N CYS A 405 -0.92 -31.30 23.47
CA CYS A 405 0.50 -31.64 23.38
C CYS A 405 0.92 -32.58 24.52
N GLU A 406 0.50 -32.30 25.75
CA GLU A 406 0.75 -33.18 26.91
C GLU A 406 0.16 -34.58 26.69
N LYS A 407 -1.11 -34.65 26.28
CA LYS A 407 -1.81 -35.92 26.03
C LYS A 407 -1.15 -36.74 24.91
N GLN A 408 -0.60 -36.08 23.90
CA GLN A 408 0.06 -36.74 22.76
C GLN A 408 1.57 -36.94 22.97
N GLY A 409 2.13 -36.49 24.09
CA GLY A 409 3.57 -36.56 24.36
C GLY A 409 4.41 -35.71 23.41
N ILE A 410 3.85 -34.64 22.85
CA ILE A 410 4.56 -33.70 21.97
C ILE A 410 5.26 -32.64 22.84
N PRO A 411 6.60 -32.53 22.78
CA PRO A 411 7.32 -31.46 23.48
C PRO A 411 6.80 -30.07 23.07
N PHE A 412 6.50 -29.23 24.05
CA PHE A 412 6.10 -27.85 23.78
C PHE A 412 6.54 -26.91 24.89
N GLU A 413 6.66 -25.63 24.55
CA GLU A 413 6.86 -24.55 25.52
C GLU A 413 5.94 -23.38 25.17
N TYR A 414 5.53 -22.62 26.19
CA TYR A 414 4.79 -21.38 25.98
C TYR A 414 5.75 -20.20 25.79
N GLY A 415 5.52 -19.42 24.74
CA GLY A 415 6.22 -18.16 24.53
C GLY A 415 5.93 -17.16 25.65
N LYS A 416 6.95 -16.42 26.05
CA LYS A 416 6.89 -15.39 27.10
C LYS A 416 6.84 -13.98 26.50
N GLY A 417 7.30 -13.83 25.27
CA GLY A 417 7.35 -12.58 24.55
C GLY A 417 5.96 -12.04 24.20
N ARG A 418 5.84 -10.71 24.19
CA ARG A 418 4.71 -10.03 23.57
C ARG A 418 4.93 -9.98 22.06
N LEU A 419 3.87 -10.25 21.30
CA LEU A 419 3.95 -10.41 19.85
C LEU A 419 4.42 -9.15 19.13
N GLU A 420 4.15 -7.97 19.68
CA GLU A 420 4.60 -6.70 19.12
C GLU A 420 6.10 -6.42 19.31
N TYR A 421 6.81 -7.19 20.13
CA TYR A 421 8.24 -6.99 20.40
C TYR A 421 9.09 -8.10 19.77
N ARG A 422 9.59 -7.82 18.56
CA ARG A 422 10.44 -8.75 17.78
C ARG A 422 11.56 -9.41 18.58
N SER A 423 12.30 -8.62 19.36
CA SER A 423 13.44 -9.12 20.14
C SER A 423 13.05 -10.21 21.14
N GLN A 424 11.83 -10.13 21.70
CA GLN A 424 11.33 -11.14 22.63
C GLN A 424 10.96 -12.44 21.89
N LEU A 425 10.37 -12.34 20.70
CA LEU A 425 10.02 -13.51 19.89
C LEU A 425 11.26 -14.26 19.40
N VAL A 426 12.28 -13.52 18.98
CA VAL A 426 13.59 -14.09 18.62
C VAL A 426 14.22 -14.80 19.81
N ALA A 427 14.19 -14.20 21.01
CA ALA A 427 14.70 -14.83 22.22
C ALA A 427 13.94 -16.13 22.58
N ASP A 428 12.61 -16.12 22.47
CA ASP A 428 11.78 -17.31 22.69
C ASP A 428 12.14 -18.43 21.69
N ILE A 429 12.26 -18.12 20.40
CA ILE A 429 12.63 -19.11 19.37
C ILE A 429 14.04 -19.66 19.58
N GLN A 430 15.02 -18.82 19.92
CA GLN A 430 16.40 -19.24 20.17
C GLN A 430 16.51 -20.13 21.41
N SER A 431 15.75 -19.82 22.46
CA SER A 431 15.71 -20.60 23.69
C SER A 431 15.02 -21.95 23.48
N VAL A 432 13.83 -21.93 22.89
CA VAL A 432 12.97 -23.12 22.78
C VAL A 432 13.43 -24.03 21.64
N LYS A 433 13.99 -23.47 20.56
CA LYS A 433 14.36 -24.19 19.32
C LYS A 433 13.20 -25.05 18.81
N PRO A 434 12.01 -24.45 18.56
CA PRO A 434 10.84 -25.20 18.11
C PRO A 434 11.03 -25.67 16.67
N THR A 435 10.26 -26.68 16.26
CA THR A 435 10.07 -27.01 14.85
C THR A 435 8.85 -26.31 14.25
N HIS A 436 7.86 -25.96 15.08
CA HIS A 436 6.63 -25.27 14.67
C HIS A 436 6.18 -24.25 15.72
N VAL A 437 5.49 -23.22 15.27
CA VAL A 437 4.93 -22.18 16.12
C VAL A 437 3.41 -22.16 16.00
N PHE A 438 2.72 -22.19 17.14
CA PHE A 438 1.27 -22.01 17.24
C PHE A 438 0.97 -20.62 17.80
N ASN A 439 0.30 -19.77 17.03
CA ASN A 439 -0.21 -18.51 17.52
C ASN A 439 -1.69 -18.62 17.89
N ALA A 440 -1.97 -18.75 19.19
CA ALA A 440 -3.30 -18.59 19.76
C ALA A 440 -3.40 -17.32 20.63
N ALA A 441 -2.43 -16.41 20.52
CA ALA A 441 -2.47 -15.14 21.22
C ALA A 441 -3.32 -14.12 20.47
N GLY A 442 -4.06 -13.33 21.23
CA GLY A 442 -4.89 -12.26 20.72
C GLY A 442 -5.66 -11.60 21.84
N VAL A 443 -6.14 -10.39 21.57
CA VAL A 443 -7.05 -9.67 22.46
C VAL A 443 -8.47 -9.91 21.97
N THR A 444 -9.26 -10.57 22.82
CA THR A 444 -10.71 -10.81 22.64
C THR A 444 -11.55 -9.94 23.57
N GLY A 445 -10.94 -8.94 24.21
CA GLY A 445 -11.57 -8.07 25.19
C GLY A 445 -11.88 -8.75 26.54
N ARG A 446 -12.14 -7.94 27.58
CA ARG A 446 -12.74 -8.39 28.84
C ARG A 446 -13.99 -7.55 29.09
N PRO A 447 -15.18 -8.16 29.28
CA PRO A 447 -15.48 -9.59 29.29
C PRO A 447 -15.71 -10.22 27.90
N ASN A 448 -15.84 -9.43 26.84
CA ASN A 448 -16.16 -9.92 25.49
C ASN A 448 -15.55 -9.01 24.39
N VAL A 449 -15.86 -9.32 23.13
CA VAL A 449 -15.35 -8.63 21.94
C VAL A 449 -15.70 -7.13 21.87
N ASP A 450 -16.73 -6.68 22.59
CA ASP A 450 -17.16 -5.26 22.60
C ASP A 450 -16.08 -4.34 23.19
N TRP A 451 -15.22 -4.86 24.08
CA TRP A 451 -14.09 -4.11 24.61
C TRP A 451 -13.13 -3.63 23.50
N CYS A 452 -13.00 -4.42 22.43
CA CYS A 452 -12.16 -4.08 21.28
C CYS A 452 -12.69 -2.86 20.51
N GLU A 453 -13.99 -2.54 20.62
CA GLU A 453 -14.59 -1.35 20.00
C GLU A 453 -14.09 -0.04 20.61
N SER A 454 -13.70 -0.06 21.89
CA SER A 454 -13.17 1.10 22.61
C SER A 454 -11.64 1.09 22.76
N HIS A 455 -10.99 -0.05 22.52
CA HIS A 455 -9.54 -0.24 22.68
C HIS A 455 -8.90 -0.68 21.36
N LYS A 456 -9.18 0.12 20.34
CA LYS A 456 -8.83 -0.16 18.95
C LYS A 456 -7.33 -0.27 18.72
N THR A 457 -6.56 0.62 19.34
CA THR A 457 -5.10 0.67 19.22
C THR A 457 -4.46 -0.59 19.79
N GLU A 458 -4.89 -1.02 20.97
CA GLU A 458 -4.42 -2.24 21.64
C GLU A 458 -4.77 -3.48 20.82
N THR A 459 -5.99 -3.48 20.25
CA THR A 459 -6.49 -4.57 19.42
C THR A 459 -5.70 -4.68 18.12
N ILE A 460 -5.45 -3.58 17.39
CA ILE A 460 -4.59 -3.59 16.19
C ILE A 460 -3.16 -4.00 16.55
N ARG A 461 -2.59 -3.41 17.62
CA ARG A 461 -1.21 -3.67 18.04
C ARG A 461 -0.99 -5.16 18.28
N THR A 462 -1.90 -5.81 18.99
CA THR A 462 -1.74 -7.22 19.34
C THR A 462 -2.22 -8.15 18.22
N ASN A 463 -3.47 -7.97 17.75
CA ASN A 463 -4.07 -8.91 16.82
C ASN A 463 -3.47 -8.79 15.42
N VAL A 464 -3.15 -7.58 14.96
CA VAL A 464 -2.61 -7.33 13.61
C VAL A 464 -1.09 -7.26 13.64
N ALA A 465 -0.53 -6.20 14.20
CA ALA A 465 0.92 -5.95 14.12
C ALA A 465 1.73 -7.05 14.82
N GLY A 466 1.29 -7.51 16.00
CA GLY A 466 1.93 -8.60 16.72
C GLY A 466 1.93 -9.91 15.93
N THR A 467 0.79 -10.30 15.37
CA THR A 467 0.70 -11.53 14.55
C THR A 467 1.62 -11.46 13.33
N LEU A 468 1.68 -10.32 12.65
CA LEU A 468 2.59 -10.13 11.50
C LEU A 468 4.06 -10.14 11.91
N THR A 469 4.38 -9.57 13.07
CA THR A 469 5.74 -9.61 13.63
C THR A 469 6.16 -11.05 13.90
N LEU A 470 5.26 -11.87 14.48
CA LEU A 470 5.54 -13.28 14.70
C LEU A 470 5.72 -14.06 13.39
N ALA A 471 4.86 -13.81 12.39
CA ALA A 471 4.97 -14.46 11.08
C ALA A 471 6.30 -14.15 10.40
N ASP A 472 6.73 -12.89 10.45
CA ASP A 472 8.01 -12.46 9.88
C ASP A 472 9.21 -13.10 10.60
N VAL A 473 9.21 -13.14 11.94
CA VAL A 473 10.26 -13.80 12.72
C VAL A 473 10.31 -15.30 12.43
N CYS A 474 9.15 -15.98 12.36
CA CYS A 474 9.08 -17.40 12.00
C CYS A 474 9.66 -17.66 10.61
N ARG A 475 9.33 -16.81 9.64
CA ARG A 475 9.85 -16.91 8.27
C ARG A 475 11.37 -16.78 8.22
N GLU A 476 11.95 -15.79 8.90
CA GLU A 476 13.42 -15.62 8.95
C GLU A 476 14.16 -16.83 9.56
N HIS A 477 13.49 -17.58 10.42
CA HIS A 477 14.04 -18.77 11.08
C HIS A 477 13.60 -20.08 10.40
N GLY A 478 12.93 -20.03 9.25
CA GLY A 478 12.46 -21.22 8.52
C GLY A 478 11.43 -22.06 9.29
N LEU A 479 10.62 -21.43 10.15
CA LEU A 479 9.62 -22.10 10.99
C LEU A 479 8.23 -22.03 10.37
N LEU A 480 7.49 -23.15 10.43
CA LEU A 480 6.07 -23.15 10.11
C LEU A 480 5.29 -22.51 11.26
N MET A 481 4.50 -21.48 10.93
CA MET A 481 3.57 -20.83 11.85
C MET A 481 2.13 -21.24 11.53
N MET A 482 1.40 -21.71 12.54
CA MET A 482 -0.05 -21.92 12.50
C MET A 482 -0.73 -20.81 13.30
N ASN A 483 -1.53 -19.99 12.63
CA ASN A 483 -2.26 -18.89 13.25
C ASN A 483 -3.73 -19.26 13.48
N PHE A 484 -4.19 -19.18 14.72
CA PHE A 484 -5.59 -19.43 15.07
C PHE A 484 -6.39 -18.13 14.95
N ALA A 485 -7.24 -18.07 13.92
CA ALA A 485 -8.19 -17.00 13.73
C ALA A 485 -9.49 -17.25 14.54
N THR A 486 -10.50 -16.41 14.33
CA THR A 486 -11.80 -16.49 15.04
C THR A 486 -12.91 -16.87 14.07
N GLY A 487 -13.91 -17.63 14.54
CA GLY A 487 -15.13 -17.94 13.77
C GLY A 487 -16.06 -16.73 13.62
N CYS A 488 -15.85 -15.65 14.38
CA CYS A 488 -16.57 -14.38 14.28
C CYS A 488 -16.30 -13.60 12.98
N ILE A 489 -15.83 -14.26 11.92
CA ILE A 489 -15.69 -13.70 10.57
C ILE A 489 -16.84 -14.15 9.66
N PHE A 490 -17.74 -15.01 10.15
CA PHE A 490 -18.95 -15.47 9.47
C PHE A 490 -20.23 -14.99 10.18
N GLU A 491 -21.23 -14.63 9.38
CA GLU A 491 -22.57 -14.16 9.73
C GLU A 491 -23.57 -15.15 9.15
N TYR A 492 -24.54 -15.55 9.97
CA TYR A 492 -25.63 -16.44 9.54
C TYR A 492 -26.37 -15.85 8.33
N ASP A 493 -26.65 -16.69 7.36
CA ASP A 493 -27.30 -16.32 6.10
C ASP A 493 -28.38 -17.33 5.73
N GLY A 494 -28.93 -17.22 4.51
CA GLY A 494 -29.98 -18.14 4.04
C GLY A 494 -29.55 -19.59 3.93
N GLN A 495 -28.24 -19.88 3.87
CA GLN A 495 -27.66 -21.22 3.82
C GLN A 495 -27.19 -21.70 5.20
N HIS A 496 -26.86 -20.75 6.09
CA HIS A 496 -26.38 -20.98 7.45
C HIS A 496 -27.35 -20.32 8.43
N LEU A 497 -28.52 -20.93 8.65
CA LEU A 497 -29.51 -20.37 9.58
C LEU A 497 -29.08 -20.56 11.04
N GLU A 498 -29.29 -19.54 11.86
CA GLU A 498 -29.00 -19.61 13.29
C GLU A 498 -29.77 -20.77 13.94
N GLY A 499 -29.07 -21.60 14.71
CA GLY A 499 -29.66 -22.77 15.38
C GLY A 499 -29.93 -23.99 14.47
N SER A 500 -29.59 -23.93 13.18
CA SER A 500 -29.78 -25.06 12.24
C SER A 500 -28.83 -26.23 12.48
N GLY A 501 -27.71 -26.00 13.17
CA GLY A 501 -26.62 -26.97 13.32
C GLY A 501 -25.71 -27.09 12.09
N ILE A 502 -26.02 -26.37 11.00
CA ILE A 502 -25.19 -26.27 9.80
C ILE A 502 -24.13 -25.18 10.06
N GLY A 503 -22.88 -25.61 10.19
CA GLY A 503 -21.73 -24.72 10.37
C GLY A 503 -21.09 -24.32 9.04
N PHE A 504 -20.32 -23.23 9.07
CA PHE A 504 -19.53 -22.78 7.93
C PHE A 504 -18.37 -23.75 7.63
N VAL A 505 -18.05 -23.93 6.36
CA VAL A 505 -16.94 -24.72 5.82
C VAL A 505 -15.84 -23.81 5.27
N GLU A 506 -14.71 -24.40 4.86
CA GLU A 506 -13.55 -23.68 4.34
C GLU A 506 -13.82 -22.93 3.03
N ASP A 507 -14.82 -23.38 2.25
CA ASP A 507 -15.24 -22.76 0.99
C ASP A 507 -16.23 -21.60 1.17
N ASP A 508 -16.78 -21.40 2.38
CA ASP A 508 -17.72 -20.33 2.65
C ASP A 508 -17.04 -18.97 2.68
N LYS A 509 -17.72 -17.95 2.14
CA LYS A 509 -17.20 -16.58 2.14
C LYS A 509 -17.38 -15.94 3.51
N PRO A 510 -16.31 -15.46 4.16
CA PRO A 510 -16.45 -14.69 5.40
C PRO A 510 -17.20 -13.39 5.13
N ASN A 511 -18.21 -13.10 5.95
CA ASN A 511 -19.16 -12.00 5.80
C ASN A 511 -19.39 -11.20 7.10
N PHE A 512 -18.84 -11.60 8.25
CA PHE A 512 -18.97 -10.86 9.51
C PHE A 512 -17.82 -9.88 9.72
N ILE A 513 -17.98 -8.70 9.13
CA ILE A 513 -17.09 -7.54 9.29
C ILE A 513 -17.74 -6.51 10.26
N GLY A 514 -18.72 -6.93 11.07
CA GLY A 514 -19.54 -6.05 11.90
C GLY A 514 -18.84 -5.43 13.12
N SER A 515 -17.84 -6.12 13.67
CA SER A 515 -17.06 -5.64 14.84
C SER A 515 -15.62 -5.26 14.46
N PHE A 516 -15.04 -4.31 15.19
CA PHE A 516 -13.63 -3.97 15.11
C PHE A 516 -12.74 -5.17 15.39
N TYR A 517 -13.11 -6.02 16.36
CA TYR A 517 -12.42 -7.28 16.63
C TYR A 517 -12.35 -8.17 15.37
N SER A 518 -13.50 -8.46 14.76
CA SER A 518 -13.59 -9.30 13.55
C SER A 518 -12.80 -8.70 12.39
N LYS A 519 -12.87 -7.37 12.20
CA LYS A 519 -12.05 -6.64 11.22
C LYS A 519 -10.56 -6.90 11.40
N THR A 520 -10.04 -6.82 12.64
CA THR A 520 -8.61 -7.09 12.87
C THR A 520 -8.21 -8.51 12.50
N LYS A 521 -9.12 -9.48 12.63
CA LYS A 521 -8.85 -10.88 12.26
C LYS A 521 -8.90 -11.10 10.75
N ALA A 522 -9.85 -10.48 10.04
CA ALA A 522 -9.89 -10.47 8.59
C ALA A 522 -8.62 -9.83 7.98
N MET A 523 -8.19 -8.68 8.50
CA MET A 523 -6.96 -8.01 8.06
C MET A 523 -5.73 -8.93 8.17
N VAL A 524 -5.59 -9.63 9.30
CA VAL A 524 -4.47 -10.57 9.50
C VAL A 524 -4.50 -11.69 8.50
N GLN A 525 -5.67 -12.25 8.20
CA GLN A 525 -5.82 -13.33 7.24
C GLN A 525 -5.35 -12.88 5.85
N GLU A 526 -5.79 -11.70 5.39
CA GLU A 526 -5.35 -11.12 4.12
C GLU A 526 -3.83 -10.90 4.09
N PHE A 527 -3.26 -10.31 5.15
CA PHE A 527 -1.81 -10.06 5.21
C PHE A 527 -0.97 -11.35 5.31
N LEU A 528 -1.45 -12.38 6.01
CA LEU A 528 -0.75 -13.66 6.10
C LEU A 528 -0.73 -14.39 4.75
N ILE A 529 -1.78 -14.29 3.95
CA ILE A 529 -1.82 -14.87 2.58
C ILE A 529 -0.73 -14.26 1.71
N VAL A 530 -0.62 -12.92 1.70
CA VAL A 530 0.39 -12.21 0.89
C VAL A 530 1.82 -12.50 1.37
N THR A 531 2.03 -12.68 2.68
CA THR A 531 3.36 -12.92 3.27
C THR A 531 3.81 -14.38 3.23
N ALA A 532 2.90 -15.34 3.05
CA ALA A 532 3.18 -16.77 2.99
C ALA A 532 3.68 -17.26 1.61
N LEU A 533 3.56 -16.44 0.56
CA LEU A 533 4.00 -16.83 -0.78
C LEU A 533 5.54 -16.81 -0.87
N PRO A 534 6.18 -17.90 -1.32
CA PRO A 534 7.64 -17.91 -1.48
C PRO A 534 8.03 -16.88 -2.56
N TYR A 535 8.97 -16.00 -2.23
CA TYR A 535 9.77 -15.33 -3.25
C TYR A 535 10.51 -16.43 -3.99
N LYS A 536 10.03 -16.80 -5.18
CA LYS A 536 10.76 -17.65 -6.11
C LYS A 536 11.71 -16.81 -6.94
#